data_AF-R6YP04-F1
#
_entry.id   AF-R6YP04-F1
#
_cell.length_a   1.000
_cell.length_b   1.000
_cell.length_c   1.000
_cell.angle_alpha   90.00
_cell.angle_beta   90.00
_cell.angle_gamma   90.00
#
_symmetry.space_group_name_H-M   'P 1'
#
loop_
_entity.id
_entity.type
_entity.pdbx_description
1 polymer ?
#
loop_
_entity_poly.entity_id
_entity_poly.type
_entity_poly.pdbx_seq_one_letter_code
_entity_poly.pdbx_strand_id
1 'polypeptide(L)'
;MTHLIRKGMTPCDYICGKQGGVRWSFITDIPEDKVLTLHSKFINMEINKKKENLTPAFPTHPGEILKDEIEYRGISQRDLAEKMGIAYSALNEILNAKRPVTEKTALLFEAALGVNAEPLLKLQMKYNIQTTKEDSSFMKRLANVRRIAAL
;
A
#
# COMPACT_ATOMS: atom_id res chain seq x y z
N MET A 1 31.12 -25.52 -35.91
CA MET A 1 31.22 -27.00 -35.83
C MET A 1 30.53 -27.47 -34.57
N THR A 2 29.26 -27.84 -34.65
CA THR A 2 28.76 -29.24 -34.73
C THR A 2 28.46 -29.86 -33.34
N HIS A 3 27.17 -29.85 -32.99
CA HIS A 3 26.38 -30.98 -32.46
C HIS A 3 26.73 -31.51 -31.05
N LEU A 4 25.76 -31.60 -30.14
CA LEU A 4 24.84 -32.74 -30.10
C LEU A 4 23.40 -32.33 -29.75
N ILE A 5 22.57 -32.38 -30.78
CA ILE A 5 21.12 -32.48 -30.72
C ILE A 5 20.81 -33.89 -30.19
N ARG A 6 20.07 -34.02 -29.08
CA ARG A 6 19.35 -35.26 -28.80
C ARG A 6 18.26 -35.39 -29.88
N LYS A 7 18.56 -36.16 -30.92
CA LYS A 7 17.61 -36.55 -31.97
C LYS A 7 16.46 -37.33 -31.32
N GLY A 8 15.23 -36.89 -31.56
CA GLY A 8 14.07 -37.78 -31.50
C GLY A 8 12.92 -37.42 -30.57
N MET A 9 12.80 -36.20 -30.05
CA MET A 9 11.58 -35.79 -29.34
C MET A 9 10.79 -34.82 -30.21
N THR A 10 9.61 -35.25 -30.65
CA THR A 10 8.75 -34.41 -31.48
C THR A 10 8.08 -33.35 -30.62
N PRO A 11 7.84 -32.13 -31.11
CA PRO A 11 7.24 -31.03 -30.33
C PRO A 11 5.84 -31.32 -29.75
N CYS A 12 5.23 -32.46 -30.09
CA CYS A 12 3.91 -32.89 -29.61
C CYS A 12 3.95 -33.56 -28.23
N ASP A 13 5.13 -33.94 -27.72
CA ASP A 13 5.25 -34.73 -26.48
C ASP A 13 4.93 -33.93 -25.19
N TYR A 14 4.80 -32.61 -25.27
CA TYR A 14 4.41 -31.77 -24.12
C TYR A 14 2.93 -31.41 -24.05
N ILE A 15 2.09 -31.91 -24.97
CA ILE A 15 0.65 -31.64 -24.98
C ILE A 15 -0.14 -32.93 -24.75
N CYS A 16 0.22 -33.70 -23.72
CA CYS A 16 -0.71 -34.67 -23.14
C CYS A 16 -0.83 -34.43 -21.64
N GLY A 17 -1.66 -33.44 -21.34
CA GLY A 17 -2.09 -33.07 -20.00
C GLY A 17 -3.27 -32.12 -20.13
N LYS A 18 -4.42 -32.64 -20.57
CA LYS A 18 -5.68 -31.89 -20.55
C LYS A 18 -5.96 -31.44 -19.11
N GLN A 19 -5.58 -30.23 -18.76
CA GLN A 19 -6.24 -29.48 -17.69
C GLN A 19 -7.20 -28.50 -18.35
N GLY A 20 -8.47 -28.91 -18.39
CA GLY A 20 -9.63 -28.03 -18.47
C GLY A 20 -9.65 -26.98 -19.57
N GLY A 21 -10.05 -27.38 -20.79
CA GLY A 21 -11.01 -26.62 -21.61
C GLY A 21 -10.78 -25.13 -21.93
N VAL A 22 -9.61 -24.55 -21.70
CA VAL A 22 -9.32 -23.17 -22.11
C VAL A 22 -8.44 -23.18 -23.36
N ARG A 23 -8.97 -22.57 -24.43
CA ARG A 23 -8.23 -22.30 -25.67
C ARG A 23 -7.15 -21.27 -25.34
N TRP A 24 -5.91 -21.72 -25.15
CA TRP A 24 -4.77 -20.82 -25.03
C TRP A 24 -4.45 -20.25 -26.41
N SER A 25 -4.80 -18.99 -26.64
CA SER A 25 -4.16 -18.22 -27.71
C SER A 25 -2.72 -18.00 -27.26
N PHE A 26 -1.78 -18.65 -27.95
CA PHE A 26 -0.36 -18.44 -27.78
C PHE A 26 -0.08 -16.95 -28.06
N ILE A 27 0.17 -16.15 -27.02
CA ILE A 27 0.62 -14.76 -27.18
C ILE A 27 2.11 -14.82 -27.57
N THR A 28 2.41 -15.36 -28.75
CA THR A 28 3.72 -15.18 -29.38
C THR A 28 3.57 -14.02 -30.34
N ASP A 29 3.82 -12.81 -29.82
CA ASP A 29 4.43 -11.67 -30.53
C ASP A 29 4.43 -10.49 -29.55
N ILE A 30 5.07 -10.67 -28.39
CA ILE A 30 5.48 -9.54 -27.57
C ILE A 30 6.89 -9.20 -28.06
N PRO A 31 7.10 -8.05 -28.73
CA PRO A 31 8.42 -7.69 -29.21
C PRO A 31 9.35 -7.52 -28.01
N GLU A 32 10.63 -7.92 -28.16
CA GLU A 32 11.58 -8.06 -27.04
C GLU A 32 11.73 -6.76 -26.22
N ASP A 33 11.50 -5.61 -26.84
CA ASP A 33 11.49 -4.28 -26.21
C ASP A 33 10.38 -4.11 -25.15
N LYS A 34 9.26 -4.82 -25.29
CA LYS A 34 8.12 -4.75 -24.36
C LYS A 34 8.15 -5.83 -23.27
N VAL A 35 8.98 -6.87 -23.44
CA VAL A 35 9.11 -7.95 -22.45
C VAL A 35 9.64 -7.42 -21.13
N LEU A 36 10.64 -6.53 -21.16
CA LEU A 36 11.19 -5.87 -19.97
C LEU A 36 10.16 -4.95 -19.29
N THR A 37 9.32 -4.26 -20.05
CA THR A 37 8.24 -3.41 -19.52
C THR A 37 7.14 -4.24 -18.87
N LEU A 38 6.80 -5.39 -19.43
CA LEU A 38 5.81 -6.30 -18.86
C LEU A 38 6.36 -7.00 -17.61
N HIS A 39 7.58 -7.53 -17.64
CA HIS A 39 8.24 -8.13 -16.48
C HIS A 39 8.34 -7.14 -15.31
N SER A 40 8.80 -5.91 -15.56
CA SER A 40 8.86 -4.87 -14.52
C SER A 40 7.47 -4.50 -13.98
N LYS A 41 6.43 -4.47 -14.82
CA LYS A 41 5.05 -4.23 -14.39
C LYS A 41 4.48 -5.38 -13.54
N PHE A 42 4.78 -6.63 -13.90
CA PHE A 42 4.41 -7.81 -13.11
C PHE A 42 5.13 -7.83 -11.76
N ILE A 43 6.43 -7.60 -11.74
CA ILE A 43 7.22 -7.51 -10.51
C ILE A 43 6.69 -6.38 -9.62
N ASN A 44 6.40 -5.20 -10.17
CA ASN A 44 5.82 -4.09 -9.41
C ASN A 44 4.42 -4.41 -8.86
N MET A 45 3.59 -5.17 -9.58
CA MET A 45 2.30 -5.64 -9.08
C MET A 45 2.44 -6.62 -7.92
N GLU A 46 3.34 -7.60 -8.02
CA GLU A 46 3.58 -8.57 -6.96
C GLU A 46 4.20 -7.94 -5.71
N ILE A 47 5.15 -7.02 -5.89
CA ILE A 47 5.75 -6.24 -4.79
C ILE A 47 4.67 -5.41 -4.08
N ASN A 48 3.80 -4.72 -4.82
CA ASN A 48 2.71 -3.96 -4.23
C ASN A 48 1.74 -4.86 -3.46
N LYS A 49 1.36 -6.01 -4.05
CA LYS A 49 0.50 -7.00 -3.39
C LYS A 49 1.11 -7.56 -2.10
N LYS A 50 2.43 -7.77 -2.08
CA LYS A 50 3.14 -8.24 -0.87
C LYS A 50 3.27 -7.15 0.20
N LYS A 51 3.49 -5.88 -0.20
CA LYS A 51 3.48 -4.72 0.71
C LYS A 51 2.13 -4.51 1.39
N GLU A 52 1.02 -4.89 0.76
CA GLU A 52 -0.32 -4.74 1.37
C GLU A 52 -0.61 -5.73 2.50
N ASN A 53 0.15 -6.83 2.62
CA ASN A 53 -0.04 -7.87 3.65
C ASN A 53 0.95 -7.80 4.82
N LEU A 54 1.83 -6.81 4.86
CA LEU A 54 2.73 -6.60 5.98
C LEU A 54 2.04 -5.70 7.02
N THR A 55 1.61 -6.29 8.13
CA THR A 55 1.17 -5.52 9.30
C THR A 55 2.41 -5.09 10.10
N PRO A 56 2.74 -3.79 10.17
CA PRO A 56 3.82 -3.33 11.04
C PRO A 56 3.51 -3.70 12.50
N ALA A 57 4.56 -4.01 13.26
CA ALA A 57 4.44 -4.38 14.68
C ALA A 57 3.98 -3.21 15.56
N PHE A 58 4.17 -1.97 15.08
CA PHE A 58 3.74 -0.75 15.75
C PHE A 58 2.88 0.09 14.80
N PRO A 59 1.69 0.54 15.22
CA PRO A 59 0.85 1.41 14.41
C PRO A 59 1.48 2.80 14.32
N THR A 60 1.98 3.17 13.15
CA THR A 60 2.57 4.49 12.89
C THR A 60 1.47 5.52 12.67
N HIS A 61 1.47 6.59 13.45
CA HIS A 61 0.54 7.70 13.27
C HIS A 61 1.09 8.66 12.19
N PRO A 62 0.26 9.18 11.25
CA PRO A 62 0.73 10.12 10.23
C PRO A 62 1.31 11.42 10.80
N GLY A 63 0.88 11.81 12.01
CA GLY A 63 1.41 12.96 12.74
C GLY A 63 2.89 12.84 13.10
N GLU A 64 3.39 11.64 13.38
CA GLU A 64 4.82 11.41 13.65
C GLU A 64 5.65 11.62 12.39
N ILE A 65 5.18 11.11 11.25
CA ILE A 65 5.83 11.32 9.95
C ILE A 65 5.86 12.80 9.57
N LEU A 66 4.75 13.52 9.80
CA LEU A 66 4.69 14.96 9.54
C LEU A 66 5.66 15.73 10.43
N LYS A 67 5.84 15.31 11.68
CA LYS A 67 6.81 15.92 12.59
C LYS A 67 8.25 15.73 12.06
N ASP A 68 8.60 14.52 11.65
CA ASP A 68 9.92 14.22 11.08
C ASP A 68 10.19 15.06 9.82
N GLU A 69 9.19 15.23 8.95
CA GLU A 69 9.30 16.05 7.75
C GLU A 69 9.52 17.54 8.06
N ILE A 70 8.82 18.06 9.08
CA ILE A 70 8.97 19.45 9.53
C ILE A 70 10.36 19.68 10.12
N GLU A 71 10.83 18.73 10.95
CA GLU A 71 12.17 18.77 11.54
C GLU A 71 13.26 18.67 10.46
N TYR A 72 13.09 17.79 9.47
CA TYR A 72 14.01 17.65 8.34
C TYR A 72 14.14 18.95 7.53
N ARG A 73 13.03 19.66 7.32
CA ARG A 73 13.02 20.94 6.59
C ARG A 73 13.43 22.15 7.44
N GLY A 74 13.56 21.97 8.76
CA GLY A 74 13.87 23.07 9.68
C GLY A 74 12.78 24.13 9.77
N ILE A 75 11.51 23.77 9.52
CA ILE A 75 10.40 24.71 9.56
C ILE A 75 9.88 24.82 11.00
N SER A 76 9.66 26.05 11.47
CA SER A 76 9.00 26.28 12.76
C SER A 76 7.52 25.87 12.71
N GLN A 77 7.07 25.12 13.71
CA GLN A 77 5.68 24.68 13.82
C GLN A 77 4.69 25.86 13.90
N ARG A 78 5.11 27.00 14.49
CA ARG A 78 4.28 28.20 14.57
C ARG A 78 4.06 28.80 13.18
N ASP A 79 5.14 28.96 12.43
CA ASP A 79 5.13 29.52 11.07
C ASP A 79 4.30 28.62 10.14
N LEU A 80 4.39 27.29 10.33
CA LEU A 80 3.56 26.34 9.59
C LEU A 80 2.07 26.49 9.94
N ALA A 81 1.73 26.61 11.23
CA ALA A 81 0.36 26.81 11.68
C ALA A 81 -0.24 28.11 11.10
N GLU A 82 0.53 29.19 11.09
CA GLU A 82 0.14 30.48 10.49
C GLU A 82 -0.09 30.36 8.98
N LYS A 83 0.82 29.71 8.24
CA LYS A 83 0.68 29.48 6.79
C LYS A 83 -0.55 28.63 6.44
N MET A 84 -0.86 27.64 7.27
CA MET A 84 -2.02 26.76 7.10
C MET A 84 -3.33 27.38 7.62
N GLY A 85 -3.27 28.49 8.36
CA GLY A 85 -4.44 29.11 8.98
C GLY A 85 -5.10 28.26 10.07
N ILE A 86 -4.33 27.39 10.75
CA ILE A 86 -4.81 26.53 11.83
C ILE A 86 -4.26 26.97 13.18
N ALA A 87 -5.00 26.71 14.25
CA ALA A 87 -4.50 26.97 15.60
C ALA A 87 -3.24 26.13 15.88
N TYR A 88 -2.22 26.76 16.48
CA TYR A 88 -0.99 26.08 16.88
C TYR A 88 -1.25 24.87 17.78
N SER A 89 -2.23 24.96 18.69
CA SER A 89 -2.65 23.85 19.54
C SER A 89 -3.15 22.66 18.73
N ALA A 90 -3.96 22.90 17.70
CA ALA A 90 -4.49 21.87 16.83
C ALA A 90 -3.37 21.19 16.02
N LEU A 91 -2.42 21.96 15.49
CA LEU A 91 -1.25 21.41 14.81
C LEU A 91 -0.42 20.53 15.78
N ASN A 92 -0.13 21.04 16.98
CA ASN A 92 0.65 20.32 17.98
C ASN A 92 -0.04 19.01 18.42
N GLU A 93 -1.36 18.98 18.56
CA GLU A 93 -2.10 17.75 18.85
C GLU A 93 -2.01 16.71 17.73
N ILE A 94 -2.04 17.17 16.47
CA ILE A 94 -1.88 16.29 15.30
C ILE A 94 -0.47 15.70 15.28
N LEU A 95 0.56 16.54 15.48
CA LEU A 95 1.97 16.11 15.47
C LEU A 95 2.31 15.13 16.61
N ASN A 96 1.64 15.26 17.76
CA ASN A 96 1.81 14.35 18.90
C ASN A 96 0.86 13.14 18.88
N ALA A 97 0.24 12.84 17.72
CA ALA A 97 -0.69 11.72 17.56
C ALA A 97 -1.90 11.71 18.52
N LYS A 98 -2.24 12.86 19.11
CA LYS A 98 -3.42 13.01 19.98
C LYS A 98 -4.69 13.23 19.18
N ARG A 99 -4.56 13.84 18.00
CA ARG A 99 -5.66 14.13 17.08
C ARG A 99 -5.42 13.43 15.74
N PRO A 100 -6.43 12.75 15.17
CA PRO A 100 -6.31 12.15 13.86
C PRO A 100 -6.18 13.22 12.77
N VAL A 101 -5.47 12.87 11.69
CA VAL A 101 -5.41 13.67 10.47
C VAL A 101 -6.73 13.54 9.72
N THR A 102 -7.42 14.66 9.54
CA THR A 102 -8.63 14.78 8.72
C THR A 102 -8.29 15.16 7.27
N GLU A 103 -9.25 15.03 6.37
CA GLU A 103 -9.12 15.40 4.95
C GLU A 103 -8.73 16.87 4.81
N LYS A 104 -9.37 17.75 5.58
CA LYS A 104 -9.08 19.20 5.59
C LYS A 104 -7.62 19.47 5.96
N THR A 105 -7.16 18.85 7.04
CA THR A 105 -5.78 19.02 7.51
C THR A 105 -4.76 18.42 6.53
N ALA A 106 -5.08 17.28 5.91
CA ALA A 106 -4.20 16.64 4.92
C ALA A 106 -4.01 17.54 3.69
N LEU A 107 -5.09 18.13 3.15
CA LEU A 107 -5.01 19.08 2.04
C LEU A 107 -4.24 20.36 2.40
N LEU A 108 -4.36 20.84 3.64
CA LEU A 108 -3.56 21.96 4.11
C LEU A 108 -2.06 21.61 4.17
N PHE A 109 -1.71 20.39 4.59
CA PHE A 109 -0.31 19.93 4.57
C PHE A 109 0.22 19.78 3.15
N GLU A 110 -0.62 19.36 2.21
CA GLU A 110 -0.27 19.31 0.80
C GLU A 110 0.03 20.71 0.25
N ALA A 111 -0.81 21.70 0.55
CA ALA A 111 -0.58 23.07 0.13
C ALA A 111 0.66 23.70 0.81
N ALA A 112 0.91 23.40 2.08
CA ALA A 112 1.98 24.05 2.84
C ALA A 112 3.36 23.39 2.67
N LEU A 113 3.41 22.06 2.58
CA LEU A 113 4.65 21.28 2.53
C LEU A 113 4.87 20.58 1.17
N GLY A 114 3.84 20.52 0.31
CA GLY A 114 3.89 19.73 -0.93
C GLY A 114 3.82 18.21 -0.68
N VAL A 115 3.39 17.79 0.51
CA VAL A 115 3.23 16.37 0.88
C VAL A 115 1.84 15.90 0.47
N ASN A 116 1.77 14.91 -0.41
CA ASN A 116 0.50 14.41 -0.93
C ASN A 116 -0.47 13.97 0.19
N ALA A 117 -1.73 14.38 0.12
CA ALA A 117 -2.74 14.06 1.12
C ALA A 117 -3.18 12.58 1.13
N GLU A 118 -3.19 11.89 -0.01
CA GLU A 118 -3.71 10.52 -0.09
C GLU A 118 -2.90 9.51 0.74
N PRO A 119 -1.55 9.48 0.67
CA PRO A 119 -0.75 8.62 1.53
C PRO A 119 -0.96 8.88 3.02
N LEU A 120 -1.11 10.15 3.42
CA LEU A 120 -1.33 10.53 4.82
C LEU A 120 -2.67 9.99 5.34
N LEU A 121 -3.73 10.11 4.55
CA LEU A 121 -5.04 9.57 4.89
C LEU A 121 -5.04 8.04 4.90
N LYS A 122 -4.39 7.39 3.92
CA LYS A 122 -4.24 5.92 3.91
C LYS A 122 -3.50 5.44 5.16
N LEU A 123 -2.52 6.20 5.65
CA LEU A 123 -1.81 5.89 6.88
C LEU A 123 -2.71 6.05 8.11
N GLN A 124 -3.47 7.14 8.22
CA GLN A 124 -4.46 7.31 9.29
C GLN A 124 -5.46 6.15 9.33
N MET A 125 -5.97 5.73 8.16
CA MET A 125 -6.89 4.59 8.07
C MET A 125 -6.25 3.30 8.57
N LYS A 126 -5.01 3.02 8.15
CA LYS A 126 -4.26 1.84 8.61
C LYS A 126 -4.03 1.86 10.11
N TYR A 127 -3.63 3.01 10.66
CA TYR A 127 -3.46 3.23 12.10
C TYR A 127 -4.76 2.91 12.85
N ASN A 128 -5.87 3.54 12.45
CA ASN A 128 -7.18 3.36 13.09
C ASN A 128 -7.63 1.89 13.07
N ILE A 129 -7.43 1.18 11.95
CA ILE A 129 -7.76 -0.24 11.83
C ILE A 129 -6.91 -1.10 12.79
N GLN A 130 -5.62 -0.81 12.90
CA GLN A 130 -4.72 -1.57 13.79
C GLN A 130 -5.08 -1.34 15.26
N THR A 131 -5.21 -0.09 15.68
CA THR A 131 -5.62 0.25 17.06
C THR A 131 -6.98 -0.35 17.40
N THR A 132 -7.93 -0.35 16.47
CA THR A 132 -9.26 -0.96 16.69
C THR A 132 -9.19 -2.49 16.81
N LYS A 133 -8.25 -3.14 16.10
CA LYS A 133 -8.05 -4.59 16.19
C LYS A 133 -7.37 -5.01 17.50
N GLU A 134 -6.59 -4.13 18.11
CA GLU A 134 -5.98 -4.36 19.42
C GLU A 134 -7.00 -4.32 20.56
N ASP A 135 -8.13 -3.61 20.38
CA ASP A 135 -9.21 -3.59 21.37
C ASP A 135 -9.93 -4.96 21.47
N SER A 136 -9.60 -5.69 22.54
CA SER A 136 -10.17 -7.00 22.84
C SER A 136 -11.70 -6.99 23.04
N SER A 137 -12.28 -5.89 23.53
CA SER A 137 -13.73 -5.77 23.74
C SER A 137 -14.45 -5.70 22.39
N PHE A 138 -13.93 -4.85 21.49
CA PHE A 138 -14.45 -4.71 20.15
C PHE A 138 -14.31 -6.00 19.35
N MET A 139 -13.17 -6.69 19.46
CA MET A 139 -12.96 -7.97 18.78
C MET A 139 -13.93 -9.07 19.22
N LYS A 140 -14.29 -9.13 20.51
CA LYS A 140 -15.33 -10.05 21.00
C LYS A 140 -16.70 -9.75 20.37
N ARG A 141 -17.07 -8.46 20.28
CA ARG A 141 -18.31 -8.04 19.62
C ARG A 141 -18.31 -8.43 18.15
N LEU A 142 -17.19 -8.21 17.45
CA LEU A 142 -17.03 -8.58 16.04
C LEU A 142 -17.18 -10.09 15.81
N ALA A 143 -16.64 -10.92 16.70
CA ALA A 143 -16.81 -12.37 16.64
C ALA A 143 -18.29 -12.79 16.79
N ASN A 144 -19.05 -12.11 17.65
CA ASN A 144 -20.48 -12.36 17.80
C ASN A 144 -21.27 -11.99 16.54
N VAL A 145 -20.96 -10.84 15.92
CA VAL A 145 -21.61 -10.43 14.66
C VAL A 145 -21.34 -11.44 13.54
N ARG A 146 -20.10 -11.92 13.40
CA ARG A 146 -19.76 -12.95 12.40
C ARG A 146 -20.53 -14.25 12.58
N ARG A 147 -20.79 -14.65 13.82
CA ARG A 147 -21.59 -15.85 14.13
C ARG A 147 -23.04 -15.70 13.69
N ILE A 148 -23.63 -14.51 13.88
CA ILE A 148 -25.02 -14.22 13.49
C ILE A 148 -25.14 -14.17 11.96
N ALA A 149 -24.20 -13.52 11.28
CA ALA A 149 -24.24 -13.37 9.82
C ALA A 149 -23.98 -14.67 9.05
N ALA A 150 -23.49 -15.72 9.71
CA ALA A 150 -23.24 -17.03 9.12
C ALA A 150 -24.44 -18.00 9.24
N LEU A 151 -25.52 -17.58 9.91
CA LEU A 151 -26.81 -18.27 10.00
C LEU A 151 -27.74 -17.77 8.89
#